data_AF-A0A951ESW6-F1
#
_entry.id   AF-A0A951ESW6-F1
#
_cell.length_a   1.000
_cell.length_b   1.000
_cell.length_c   1.000
_cell.angle_alpha   90.00
_cell.angle_beta   90.00
_cell.angle_gamma   90.00
#
_symmetry.space_group_name_H-M   'P 1'
#
loop_
_entity.id
_entity.type
_entity.pdbx_description
1 polymer ?
#
loop_
_entity_poly.entity_id
_entity_poly.type
_entity_poly.pdbx_seq_one_letter_code
_entity_poly.pdbx_strand_id
1 'polypeptide(L)'
;MKTINRIWVTAVLGTAVTAVGVNAATINQRRENQQDRIAQGIRSGSLSAGQTARLESREARLNREIRNDRLANDGRLTAPERAHINRQQNRLSRQIFRDKHD
;
A
#
# COMPACT_ATOMS: atom_id res chain seq x y z
N MET A 1 7.24 65.90 27.81
CA MET A 1 6.51 65.19 28.89
C MET A 1 5.31 64.46 28.30
N LYS A 2 5.04 63.24 28.80
CA LYS A 2 3.83 62.39 28.66
C LYS A 2 3.70 61.59 27.34
N THR A 3 4.30 60.39 27.25
CA THR A 3 3.76 59.02 27.56
C THR A 3 2.80 58.49 26.50
N ILE A 4 3.25 57.56 25.64
CA ILE A 4 2.97 56.10 25.65
C ILE A 4 1.48 55.76 25.48
N ASN A 5 1.12 55.07 24.37
CA ASN A 5 0.12 54.01 24.43
C ASN A 5 0.44 52.90 23.42
N ARG A 6 0.64 51.68 23.95
CA ARG A 6 1.03 50.46 23.25
C ARG A 6 -0.24 49.65 23.00
N ILE A 7 -0.51 49.24 21.76
CA ILE A 7 -1.44 48.14 21.49
C ILE A 7 -0.71 47.18 20.56
N TRP A 8 -0.23 46.08 21.15
CA TRP A 8 0.23 44.93 20.38
C TRP A 8 -1.01 44.20 19.88
N VAL A 9 -1.31 44.31 18.58
CA VAL A 9 -2.29 43.43 17.93
C VAL A 9 -1.54 42.17 17.53
N THR A 10 -1.54 41.16 18.40
CA THR A 10 -1.13 39.80 18.06
C THR A 10 -2.26 39.14 17.29
N ALA A 11 -2.20 39.21 15.96
CA ALA A 11 -3.01 38.37 15.09
C ALA A 11 -2.43 36.94 15.09
N VAL A 12 -2.98 36.07 15.93
CA VAL A 12 -2.75 34.62 15.81
C VAL A 12 -3.62 34.14 14.65
N LEU A 13 -3.04 34.11 13.45
CA LEU A 13 -3.62 33.43 12.29
C LEU A 13 -3.52 31.93 12.54
N GLY A 14 -4.66 31.32 12.86
CA GLY A 14 -4.78 29.87 13.03
C GLY A 14 -4.40 29.14 11.74
N THR A 15 -3.29 28.40 11.78
CA THR A 15 -2.96 27.41 10.76
C THR A 15 -3.97 26.28 10.82
N ALA A 16 -4.89 26.25 9.86
CA ALA A 16 -5.68 25.06 9.58
C ALA A 16 -4.73 23.97 9.06
N VAL A 17 -4.40 22.99 9.90
CA VAL A 17 -3.74 21.76 9.46
C VAL A 17 -4.78 20.98 8.67
N THR A 18 -4.72 21.05 7.34
CA THR A 18 -5.46 20.12 6.48
C THR A 18 -4.92 18.73 6.76
N ALA A 19 -5.74 17.87 7.36
CA ALA A 19 -5.41 16.47 7.57
C ALA A 19 -5.08 15.82 6.21
N VAL A 20 -3.81 15.50 5.99
CA VAL A 20 -3.38 14.74 4.81
C VAL A 20 -3.98 13.35 4.95
N GLY A 21 -4.99 13.04 4.14
CA GLY A 21 -5.59 11.70 4.10
C GLY A 21 -4.50 10.67 3.83
N VAL A 22 -4.30 9.77 4.79
CA VAL A 22 -3.36 8.65 4.66
C VAL A 22 -3.89 7.77 3.53
N ASN A 23 -3.28 7.87 2.35
CA ASN A 23 -3.65 7.06 1.20
C ASN A 23 -3.26 5.60 1.47
N ALA A 24 -4.16 4.85 2.11
CA ALA A 24 -4.04 3.41 2.23
C ALA A 24 -4.18 2.81 0.82
N ALA A 25 -3.07 2.26 0.29
CA ALA A 25 -3.06 1.67 -1.04
C ALA A 25 -4.12 0.56 -1.17
N THR A 26 -4.90 0.61 -2.25
CA THR A 26 -5.94 -0.39 -2.53
C THR A 26 -5.33 -1.76 -2.86
N ILE A 27 -6.11 -2.84 -2.75
CA ILE A 27 -5.67 -4.20 -3.12
C ILE A 27 -5.06 -4.23 -4.53
N ASN A 28 -5.65 -3.49 -5.48
CA ASN A 28 -5.17 -3.42 -6.86
C ASN A 28 -3.83 -2.68 -6.96
N GLN A 29 -3.71 -1.50 -6.33
CA GLN A 29 -2.45 -0.74 -6.30
C GLN A 29 -1.30 -1.58 -5.73
N ARG A 30 -1.58 -2.34 -4.67
CA ARG A 30 -0.57 -3.18 -4.02
C ARG A 30 -0.14 -4.35 -4.89
N ARG A 31 -1.04 -4.90 -5.71
CA ARG A 31 -0.74 -5.95 -6.70
C ARG A 31 0.15 -5.38 -7.81
N GLU A 32 -0.18 -4.20 -8.33
CA GLU A 32 0.65 -3.52 -9.35
C GLU A 32 2.06 -3.25 -8.83
N ASN A 33 2.19 -2.69 -7.61
CA ASN A 33 3.49 -2.48 -6.99
C ASN A 33 4.30 -3.78 -6.77
N GLN A 34 3.63 -4.93 -6.60
CA GLN A 34 4.29 -6.23 -6.44
C GLN A 34 4.83 -6.72 -7.79
N GLN A 35 4.01 -6.63 -8.83
CA GLN A 35 4.40 -6.94 -10.22
C GLN A 35 5.56 -6.07 -10.70
N ASP A 36 5.55 -4.77 -10.40
CA ASP A 36 6.66 -3.87 -10.73
C ASP A 36 7.97 -4.32 -10.08
N ARG A 37 7.92 -4.78 -8.82
CA ARG A 37 9.09 -5.27 -8.09
C ARG A 37 9.59 -6.61 -8.62
N ILE A 38 8.69 -7.49 -9.05
CA ILE A 38 9.04 -8.75 -9.71
C ILE A 38 9.71 -8.45 -11.05
N ALA A 39 9.09 -7.62 -11.90
CA ALA A 39 9.64 -7.19 -13.17
C ALA A 39 11.02 -6.53 -13.01
N GLN A 40 11.18 -5.67 -12.00
CA GLN A 40 12.47 -5.08 -11.66
C GLN A 40 13.49 -6.17 -11.29
N GLY A 41 13.12 -7.14 -10.44
CA GLY A 41 14.02 -8.21 -10.02
C GLY A 41 14.46 -9.11 -11.16
N ILE A 42 13.57 -9.38 -12.13
CA ILE A 42 13.92 -10.09 -13.38
C ILE A 42 14.92 -9.25 -14.18
N ARG A 43 14.63 -7.96 -14.40
CA ARG A 43 15.48 -7.06 -15.19
C ARG A 43 16.88 -6.87 -14.58
N SER A 44 16.97 -6.79 -13.25
CA SER A 44 18.25 -6.65 -12.55
C SER A 44 18.97 -7.98 -12.31
N GLY A 45 18.35 -9.11 -12.65
CA GLY A 45 18.88 -10.45 -12.37
C GLY A 45 18.85 -10.85 -10.88
N SER A 46 18.19 -10.07 -10.02
CA SER A 46 18.09 -10.38 -8.59
C SER A 46 16.98 -11.39 -8.27
N LEU A 47 16.19 -11.80 -9.27
CA LEU A 47 15.24 -12.91 -9.17
C LEU A 47 15.55 -13.93 -10.25
N SER A 48 15.78 -15.18 -9.82
CA SER A 48 15.86 -16.32 -10.74
C SER A 48 14.49 -16.63 -11.36
N ALA A 49 14.49 -17.36 -12.48
CA ALA A 49 13.27 -17.85 -13.10
C ALA A 49 12.42 -18.70 -12.14
N GLY A 50 13.06 -19.51 -11.30
CA GLY A 50 12.38 -20.34 -10.31
C GLY A 50 11.73 -19.54 -9.18
N GLN A 51 12.41 -18.51 -8.65
CA GLN A 51 11.83 -17.58 -7.67
C GLN A 51 10.65 -16.81 -8.28
N THR A 52 10.84 -16.27 -9.48
CA THR A 52 9.80 -15.56 -10.23
C THR A 52 8.55 -16.43 -10.41
N ALA A 53 8.69 -17.65 -10.91
CA ALA A 53 7.56 -18.57 -11.10
C ALA A 53 6.80 -18.86 -9.79
N ARG A 54 7.51 -18.97 -8.66
CA ARG A 54 6.90 -19.16 -7.34
C ARG A 54 6.13 -17.92 -6.88
N LEU A 55 6.66 -16.72 -7.11
CA LEU A 55 6.01 -15.45 -6.77
C LEU A 55 4.73 -15.25 -7.60
N GLU A 56 4.82 -15.43 -8.91
CA GLU A 56 3.67 -15.34 -9.83
C GLU A 56 2.56 -16.34 -9.49
N SER A 57 2.92 -17.58 -9.13
CA SER A 57 1.95 -18.60 -8.70
C SER A 57 1.19 -18.18 -7.44
N ARG A 58 1.88 -17.54 -6.48
CA ARG A 58 1.27 -17.01 -5.26
C ARG A 58 0.33 -15.83 -5.55
N GLU A 59 0.74 -14.91 -6.43
CA GLU A 59 -0.14 -13.81 -6.87
C GLU A 59 -1.37 -14.31 -7.60
N ALA A 60 -1.21 -15.28 -8.50
CA ALA A 60 -2.32 -15.89 -9.21
C ALA A 60 -3.31 -16.56 -8.26
N ARG A 61 -2.81 -17.25 -7.21
CA ARG A 61 -3.67 -17.85 -6.18
C ARG A 61 -4.45 -16.78 -5.39
N LEU A 62 -3.79 -15.72 -4.94
CA LEU A 62 -4.45 -14.63 -4.23
C LEU A 62 -5.48 -13.90 -5.10
N ASN A 63 -5.18 -13.68 -6.39
CA ASN A 63 -6.13 -13.07 -7.32
C ASN A 63 -7.36 -13.96 -7.56
N ARG A 64 -7.21 -15.29 -7.56
CA ARG A 64 -8.34 -16.23 -7.61
C ARG A 64 -9.18 -16.15 -6.35
N GLU A 65 -8.55 -16.10 -5.17
CA GLU A 65 -9.24 -15.93 -3.89
C GLU A 65 -10.07 -14.63 -3.86
N ILE A 66 -9.45 -13.48 -4.19
CA ILE A 66 -10.14 -12.19 -4.29
C ILE A 66 -11.34 -12.25 -5.24
N ARG A 67 -11.20 -12.94 -6.38
CA ARG A 67 -12.30 -13.10 -7.35
C ARG A 67 -13.43 -13.92 -6.75
N ASN A 68 -13.12 -15.05 -6.11
CA ASN A 68 -14.11 -15.93 -5.51
C ASN A 68 -14.86 -15.24 -4.37
N ASP A 69 -14.14 -14.53 -3.49
CA ASP A 69 -14.74 -13.76 -2.40
C ASP A 69 -15.68 -12.68 -2.95
N ARG A 70 -15.27 -11.98 -4.02
CA ARG A 70 -16.16 -11.02 -4.69
C ARG A 70 -17.40 -11.69 -5.28
N LEU A 71 -17.26 -12.83 -5.94
CA LEU A 71 -18.39 -13.56 -6.51
C LEU A 71 -19.37 -14.03 -5.43
N ALA A 72 -18.86 -14.41 -4.25
CA ALA A 72 -19.69 -14.82 -3.11
C ALA A 72 -20.43 -13.65 -2.42
N ASN A 73 -19.98 -12.41 -2.65
CA ASN A 73 -20.48 -11.21 -1.95
C ASN A 73 -20.91 -10.11 -2.93
N ASP A 74 -21.66 -10.46 -3.98
CA ASP A 74 -22.25 -9.52 -4.96
C ASP A 74 -21.24 -8.52 -5.56
N GLY A 75 -20.04 -9.02 -5.89
CA GLY A 75 -18.95 -8.27 -6.48
C GLY A 75 -18.09 -7.48 -5.48
N ARG A 76 -18.35 -7.58 -4.17
CA ARG A 76 -17.66 -6.80 -3.13
C ARG A 76 -16.82 -7.68 -2.22
N LEU A 77 -15.91 -7.06 -1.47
CA LEU A 77 -15.18 -7.74 -0.39
C LEU A 77 -15.71 -7.24 0.94
N THR A 78 -16.03 -8.16 1.84
CA THR A 78 -16.36 -7.86 3.23
C THR A 78 -15.14 -7.30 3.97
N ALA A 79 -15.36 -6.64 5.11
CA ALA A 79 -14.27 -6.13 5.94
C ALA A 79 -13.26 -7.21 6.37
N PRO A 80 -13.69 -8.39 6.87
CA PRO A 80 -12.75 -9.45 7.26
C PRO A 80 -11.97 -10.03 6.07
N GLU A 81 -12.59 -10.22 4.91
CA GLU A 81 -11.91 -10.66 3.68
C GLU A 81 -10.84 -9.67 3.26
N ARG A 82 -11.17 -8.37 3.25
CA ARG A 82 -10.20 -7.31 2.93
C ARG A 82 -9.01 -7.34 3.88
N ALA A 83 -9.24 -7.50 5.18
CA ALA A 83 -8.17 -7.63 6.17
C ALA A 83 -7.34 -8.91 5.96
N HIS A 84 -7.96 -10.02 5.57
CA HIS A 84 -7.29 -11.26 5.23
C HIS A 84 -6.39 -11.11 4.00
N ILE A 85 -6.93 -10.60 2.89
CA ILE A 85 -6.21 -10.32 1.64
C ILE A 85 -5.05 -9.35 1.89
N ASN A 86 -5.24 -8.30 2.68
CA ASN A 86 -4.18 -7.37 3.04
C ASN A 86 -3.02 -8.05 3.76
N ARG A 87 -3.30 -8.98 4.68
CA ARG A 87 -2.27 -9.78 5.36
C ARG A 87 -1.54 -10.70 4.37
N GLN A 88 -2.25 -11.32 3.44
CA GLN A 88 -1.63 -12.14 2.40
C GLN A 88 -0.69 -11.32 1.50
N GLN A 89 -1.15 -10.17 1.01
CA GLN A 89 -0.31 -9.24 0.24
C GLN A 89 0.91 -8.75 1.02
N ASN A 90 0.80 -8.54 2.34
CA ASN A 90 1.95 -8.18 3.17
C ASN A 90 3.00 -9.31 3.20
N ARG A 91 2.56 -10.56 3.34
CA ARG A 91 3.46 -11.73 3.33
C ARG A 91 4.16 -11.86 1.98
N LEU A 92 3.42 -11.72 0.89
CA LEU A 92 3.96 -11.78 -0.46
C LEU A 92 4.95 -10.63 -0.72
N SER A 93 4.60 -9.40 -0.33
CA SER A 93 5.51 -8.26 -0.45
C SER A 93 6.84 -8.46 0.28
N ARG A 94 6.81 -9.03 1.50
CA ARG A 94 8.03 -9.40 2.25
C ARG A 94 8.80 -10.54 1.58
N GLN A 95 8.12 -11.48 0.93
CA GLN A 95 8.78 -12.53 0.19
C GLN A 95 9.49 -11.98 -1.05
N ILE A 96 8.82 -11.15 -1.85
CA ILE A 96 9.47 -10.46 -2.99
C ILE A 96 10.70 -9.67 -2.52
N PHE A 97 10.65 -9.10 -1.31
CA PHE A 97 11.80 -8.38 -0.76
C PHE A 97 12.95 -9.33 -0.48
N ARG A 98 12.70 -10.43 0.24
CA ARG A 98 13.73 -11.43 0.56
C ARG A 98 14.30 -12.07 -0.69
N ASP A 99 13.44 -12.57 -1.58
CA ASP A 99 13.86 -13.25 -2.80
C ASP A 99 14.73 -12.34 -3.71
N LYS A 100 14.59 -10.99 -3.62
CA LYS A 100 15.42 -10.02 -4.34
C LYS A 100 16.79 -9.72 -3.71
N HIS A 101 17.00 -10.05 -2.44
CA HIS A 101 18.21 -9.74 -1.68
C HIS A 101 18.97 -11.00 -1.21
N ASP A 102 18.42 -12.18 -1.47
CA ASP A 102 19.03 -13.49 -1.22
C ASP A 102 19.92 -13.89 -2.41
#